data_AF-A0A5J5EQI6-F1
#
_entry.id   AF-A0A5J5EQI6-F1
#
_cell.length_a   1.000
_cell.length_b   1.000
_cell.length_c   1.000
_cell.angle_alpha   90.00
_cell.angle_beta   90.00
_cell.angle_gamma   90.00
#
_symmetry.space_group_name_H-M   'P 1'
#
loop_
_entity.id
_entity.type
_entity.pdbx_description
1 polymer ?
#
loop_
_entity_poly.entity_id
_entity_poly.type
_entity_poly.pdbx_seq_one_letter_code
_entity_poly.pdbx_strand_id
1 'polypeptide(L)'
;MPGSPPIVLKPKTRDVPIPVSLFGDAMRLMKEPSDLDAIPGLVLGFAQANRRIREEQAAKMARLINLHGRFDLIMAIARGAGENGFKFNRETAREFMRGVRIQNLLPDRENALKSLKHAEQLLNCLGEPTMKVDPDARLKRDPVVVGTVLAMFASACARFHEGKDYGKKGGLPDGTDGYTRHYTQRLKNVWEFVEWEQNLVQGDRASLYRAKYAVLDYIPVLEGLFTAREILQGSDLSPWIEAESAKLNNAIAGWRKFIAEK
;
A
#
# COMPACT_ATOMS: atom_id res chain seq x y z
N MET A 1 9.42 -11.74 38.79
CA MET A 1 8.50 -12.38 37.83
C MET A 1 8.77 -13.88 37.85
N PRO A 2 7.76 -14.73 38.05
CA PRO A 2 7.97 -16.18 37.98
C PRO A 2 8.32 -16.55 36.53
N GLY A 3 9.47 -17.20 36.34
CA GLY A 3 9.95 -17.62 35.02
C GLY A 3 9.03 -18.68 34.41
N SER A 4 8.79 -18.59 33.10
CA SER A 4 8.03 -19.59 32.37
C SER A 4 8.63 -20.99 32.57
N PRO A 5 7.80 -22.04 32.74
CA PRO A 5 8.30 -23.40 32.91
C PRO A 5 9.16 -23.84 31.71
N PRO A 6 10.19 -24.68 31.94
CA PRO A 6 11.08 -25.11 30.87
C PRO A 6 10.34 -25.88 29.77
N ILE A 7 10.59 -25.52 28.52
CA ILE A 7 10.03 -26.18 27.34
C ILE A 7 10.73 -27.52 27.13
N VAL A 8 10.00 -28.63 27.27
CA VAL A 8 10.53 -29.98 27.00
C VAL A 8 10.21 -30.36 25.56
N LEU A 9 11.24 -30.37 24.70
CA LEU A 9 11.12 -30.82 23.31
C LEU A 9 11.24 -32.35 23.24
N LYS A 10 10.28 -33.02 22.60
CA LYS A 10 10.37 -34.46 22.29
C LYS A 10 11.06 -34.65 20.93
N PRO A 11 12.01 -35.59 20.79
CA PRO A 11 12.62 -35.89 19.50
C PRO A 11 11.54 -36.29 18.49
N LYS A 12 11.47 -35.58 17.36
CA LYS A 12 10.66 -36.03 16.22
C LYS A 12 11.53 -36.92 15.33
N THR A 13 11.03 -38.09 14.98
CA THR A 13 11.72 -39.07 14.13
C THR A 13 11.75 -38.68 12.65
N ARG A 14 10.99 -37.65 12.25
CA ARG A 14 11.02 -37.01 10.93
C ARG A 14 10.76 -35.52 11.06
N ASP A 15 11.47 -34.71 10.27
CA ASP A 15 11.09 -33.33 10.00
C ASP A 15 9.74 -33.34 9.26
N VAL A 16 8.67 -32.95 9.97
CA VAL A 16 7.36 -32.76 9.34
C VAL A 16 7.37 -31.34 8.76
N PRO A 17 7.38 -31.17 7.42
CA PRO A 17 7.34 -29.84 6.84
C PRO A 17 6.02 -29.15 7.20
N ILE A 18 6.12 -27.91 7.68
CA ILE A 18 4.96 -27.03 7.85
C ILE A 18 4.24 -26.92 6.49
N PRO A 19 2.93 -27.24 6.41
CA PRO A 19 2.17 -27.07 5.18
C PRO A 19 2.23 -25.63 4.70
N VAL A 20 2.37 -25.42 3.38
CA VAL A 20 2.37 -24.07 2.80
C VAL A 20 1.04 -23.35 3.03
N SER A 21 -0.05 -24.10 3.23
CA SER A 21 -1.37 -23.55 3.57
C SER A 21 -1.43 -22.98 4.99
N LEU A 22 -0.56 -23.40 5.92
CA LEU A 22 -0.71 -23.13 7.35
C LEU A 22 -0.82 -21.64 7.66
N PHE A 23 -0.06 -20.80 6.96
CA PHE A 23 -0.14 -19.35 7.14
C PHE A 23 -1.54 -18.82 6.80
N GLY A 24 -2.09 -19.25 5.65
CA GLY A 24 -3.44 -18.86 5.24
C GLY A 24 -4.53 -19.46 6.13
N ASP A 25 -4.31 -20.65 6.68
CA ASP A 25 -5.21 -21.29 7.64
C ASP A 25 -5.24 -20.51 8.96
N ALA A 26 -4.07 -20.11 9.48
CA ALA A 26 -3.96 -19.26 10.65
C ALA A 26 -4.68 -17.91 10.45
N MET A 27 -4.48 -17.24 9.31
CA MET A 27 -5.19 -15.99 9.00
C MET A 27 -6.70 -16.17 8.95
N ARG A 28 -7.20 -17.32 8.49
CA ARG A 28 -8.64 -17.61 8.44
C ARG A 28 -9.26 -17.80 9.82
N LEU A 29 -8.46 -18.17 10.82
CA LEU A 29 -8.91 -18.38 12.20
C LEU A 29 -8.95 -17.07 13.02
N MET A 30 -8.29 -16.01 12.56
CA MET A 30 -8.32 -14.70 13.19
C MET A 30 -9.65 -14.01 12.86
N LYS A 31 -10.54 -13.87 13.86
CA LYS A 31 -11.88 -13.28 13.70
C LYS A 31 -12.02 -11.95 14.42
N GLU A 32 -11.38 -11.85 15.58
CA GLU A 32 -11.44 -10.67 16.42
C GLU A 32 -10.22 -9.76 16.19
N PRO A 33 -10.33 -8.44 16.41
CA PRO A 33 -9.21 -7.51 16.31
C PRO A 33 -7.96 -7.90 17.11
N SER A 34 -8.13 -8.57 18.26
CA SER A 34 -7.04 -9.06 19.11
C SER A 34 -6.32 -10.28 18.53
N ASP A 35 -6.99 -11.09 17.71
CA ASP A 35 -6.36 -12.27 17.11
C ASP A 35 -5.23 -11.86 16.15
N LEU A 36 -5.34 -10.67 15.56
CA LEU A 36 -4.33 -10.11 14.67
C LEU A 36 -3.03 -9.75 15.40
N ASP A 37 -3.02 -9.62 16.73
CA ASP A 37 -1.80 -9.35 17.51
C ASP A 37 -0.76 -10.46 17.37
N ALA A 38 -1.19 -11.67 16.98
CA ALA A 38 -0.29 -12.78 16.70
C ALA A 38 0.42 -12.66 15.34
N ILE A 39 0.00 -11.76 14.43
CA ILE A 39 0.55 -11.68 13.07
C ILE A 39 2.05 -11.38 13.05
N PRO A 40 2.58 -10.36 13.76
CA PRO A 40 4.02 -10.10 13.76
C PRO A 40 4.84 -11.32 14.22
N GLY A 41 4.37 -12.01 15.26
CA GLY A 41 5.00 -13.24 15.75
C GLY A 41 4.92 -14.40 14.74
N LEU A 42 3.79 -14.54 14.04
CA LEU A 42 3.62 -15.55 12.99
C LEU A 42 4.55 -15.28 11.80
N VAL A 43 4.68 -14.03 11.37
CA VAL A 43 5.60 -13.62 10.29
C VAL A 43 7.05 -13.94 10.68
N LEU A 44 7.46 -13.56 11.90
CA LEU A 44 8.78 -13.86 12.42
C LEU A 44 9.03 -15.38 12.49
N GLY A 45 8.07 -16.15 13.01
CA GLY A 45 8.19 -17.60 13.12
C GLY A 45 8.36 -18.30 11.77
N PHE A 46 7.68 -17.84 10.73
CA PHE A 46 7.87 -18.34 9.37
C PHE A 46 9.28 -18.05 8.83
N ALA A 47 9.80 -16.84 9.05
CA ALA A 47 11.16 -16.51 8.65
C ALA A 47 12.22 -17.30 9.42
N GLN A 48 12.07 -17.46 10.74
CA GLN A 48 12.96 -18.27 11.57
C GLN A 48 12.96 -19.75 11.15
N ALA A 49 11.82 -20.26 10.66
CA ALA A 49 11.70 -21.60 10.08
C ALA A 49 12.21 -21.71 8.63
N ASN A 50 12.83 -20.65 8.08
CA ASN A 50 13.25 -20.54 6.69
C ASN A 50 12.11 -20.88 5.70
N ARG A 51 10.90 -20.37 5.98
CA ARG A 51 9.70 -20.52 5.15
C ARG A 51 9.29 -19.16 4.60
N ARG A 52 9.10 -19.10 3.28
CA ARG A 52 8.63 -17.90 2.59
C ARG A 52 7.11 -17.83 2.66
N ILE A 53 6.58 -16.70 3.13
CA ILE A 53 5.18 -16.33 2.95
C ILE A 53 4.98 -15.99 1.46
N ARG A 54 3.99 -16.63 0.82
CA ARG A 54 3.69 -16.35 -0.59
C ARG A 54 3.09 -14.95 -0.75
N GLU A 55 3.27 -14.35 -1.91
CA GLU A 55 2.79 -13.00 -2.20
C GLU A 55 1.27 -12.87 -2.01
N GLU A 56 0.51 -13.84 -2.50
CA GLU A 56 -0.94 -13.91 -2.28
C GLU A 56 -1.32 -14.00 -0.79
N GLN A 57 -0.51 -14.67 0.03
CA GLN A 57 -0.74 -14.78 1.48
C GLN A 57 -0.43 -13.46 2.18
N ALA A 58 0.65 -12.80 1.78
CA ALA A 58 1.03 -11.49 2.29
C ALA A 58 -0.01 -10.42 1.91
N ALA A 59 -0.54 -10.45 0.69
CA ALA A 59 -1.62 -9.56 0.26
C ALA A 59 -2.92 -9.82 1.05
N LYS A 60 -3.28 -11.09 1.31
CA LYS A 60 -4.43 -11.43 2.17
C LYS A 60 -4.25 -10.95 3.61
N MET A 61 -3.06 -11.13 4.17
CA MET A 61 -2.71 -10.61 5.49
C MET A 61 -2.83 -9.08 5.52
N ALA A 62 -2.30 -8.38 4.51
CA ALA A 62 -2.41 -6.92 4.41
C ALA A 62 -3.87 -6.47 4.40
N ARG A 63 -4.72 -7.10 3.59
CA ARG A 63 -6.16 -6.82 3.57
C ARG A 63 -6.84 -7.06 4.91
N LEU A 64 -6.52 -8.17 5.57
CA LEU A 64 -7.09 -8.50 6.88
C LEU A 64 -6.73 -7.42 7.91
N ILE A 65 -5.45 -7.06 8.02
CA ILE A 65 -4.98 -6.00 8.92
C ILE A 65 -5.68 -4.66 8.62
N ASN A 66 -5.80 -4.32 7.33
CA ASN A 66 -6.44 -3.09 6.88
C ASN A 66 -7.94 -3.04 7.22
N LEU A 67 -8.67 -4.13 7.03
CA LEU A 67 -10.11 -4.22 7.33
C LEU A 67 -10.40 -3.99 8.82
N HIS A 68 -9.47 -4.36 9.70
CA HIS A 68 -9.58 -4.11 11.14
C HIS A 68 -8.90 -2.79 11.58
N GLY A 69 -8.39 -2.00 10.63
CA GLY A 69 -7.76 -0.71 10.90
C GLY A 69 -6.47 -0.76 11.74
N ARG A 70 -5.80 -1.92 11.78
CA ARG A 70 -4.63 -2.19 12.64
C ARG A 70 -3.32 -1.72 12.02
N PHE A 71 -3.22 -0.41 11.76
CA PHE A 71 -2.02 0.20 11.17
C PHE A 71 -0.74 -0.04 11.98
N ASP A 72 -0.87 -0.15 13.31
CA ASP A 72 0.20 -0.50 14.22
C ASP A 72 0.89 -1.83 13.83
N LEU A 73 0.12 -2.83 13.40
CA LEU A 73 0.65 -4.12 12.95
C LEU A 73 1.36 -4.00 11.60
N ILE A 74 0.87 -3.15 10.70
CA ILE A 74 1.56 -2.85 9.42
C ILE A 74 2.95 -2.29 9.71
N MET A 75 3.03 -1.32 10.64
CA MET A 75 4.30 -0.71 11.01
C MET A 75 5.22 -1.67 11.77
N ALA A 76 4.67 -2.56 12.60
CA ALA A 76 5.45 -3.61 13.27
C ALA A 76 6.10 -4.56 12.24
N ILE A 77 5.35 -4.97 11.21
CA ILE A 77 5.87 -5.80 10.11
C ILE A 77 6.91 -5.02 9.29
N ALA A 78 6.60 -3.78 8.92
CA ALA A 78 7.46 -2.93 8.08
C ALA A 78 8.81 -2.62 8.74
N ARG A 79 8.80 -2.15 9.99
CA ARG A 79 10.01 -1.82 10.74
C ARG A 79 10.81 -3.08 11.10
N GLY A 80 10.12 -4.20 11.33
CA GLY A 80 10.74 -5.49 11.60
C GLY A 80 11.28 -6.22 10.37
N ALA A 81 11.11 -5.69 9.14
CA ALA A 81 11.39 -6.41 7.89
C ALA A 81 12.82 -7.00 7.79
N GLY A 82 13.81 -6.33 8.40
CA GLY A 82 15.18 -6.82 8.46
C GLY A 82 15.31 -8.14 9.24
N GLU A 83 14.58 -8.25 10.35
CA GLU A 83 14.64 -9.36 11.31
C GLU A 83 13.59 -10.44 11.04
N ASN A 84 12.36 -10.05 10.70
CA ASN A 84 11.22 -10.94 10.50
C ASN A 84 11.19 -11.58 9.09
N GLY A 85 12.18 -11.29 8.24
CA GLY A 85 12.34 -11.87 6.90
C GLY A 85 11.20 -11.57 5.91
N PHE A 86 10.26 -10.69 6.28
CA PHE A 86 9.15 -10.30 5.44
C PHE A 86 9.67 -9.46 4.27
N LYS A 87 9.31 -9.88 3.05
CA LYS A 87 9.69 -9.18 1.83
C LYS A 87 8.50 -8.39 1.32
N PHE A 88 8.63 -7.07 1.34
CA PHE A 88 7.65 -6.21 0.68
C PHE A 88 7.86 -6.31 -0.83
N ASN A 89 6.75 -6.45 -1.53
CA ASN A 89 6.65 -6.39 -2.99
C ASN A 89 5.62 -5.32 -3.38
N ARG A 90 5.44 -5.06 -4.68
CA ARG A 90 4.54 -4.01 -5.16
C ARG A 90 3.11 -4.23 -4.66
N GLU A 91 2.60 -5.45 -4.78
CA GLU A 91 1.23 -5.79 -4.38
C GLU A 91 0.98 -5.51 -2.89
N THR A 92 1.88 -5.98 -2.02
CA THR A 92 1.72 -5.78 -0.56
C THR A 92 1.85 -4.31 -0.16
N ALA A 93 2.77 -3.56 -0.78
CA ALA A 93 2.90 -2.13 -0.55
C ALA A 93 1.65 -1.35 -0.98
N ARG A 94 1.10 -1.65 -2.18
CA ARG A 94 -0.12 -1.05 -2.69
C ARG A 94 -1.34 -1.40 -1.83
N GLU A 95 -1.47 -2.65 -1.40
CA GLU A 95 -2.54 -3.09 -0.49
C GLU A 95 -2.47 -2.36 0.86
N PHE A 96 -1.31 -2.28 1.50
CA PHE A 96 -1.16 -1.53 2.75
C PHE A 96 -1.51 -0.05 2.57
N MET A 97 -1.02 0.60 1.50
CA MET A 97 -1.33 1.99 1.22
C MET A 97 -2.84 2.21 0.96
N ARG A 98 -3.51 1.26 0.30
CA ARG A 98 -4.96 1.29 0.09
C ARG A 98 -5.74 1.24 1.40
N GLY A 99 -5.29 0.44 2.37
CA GLY A 99 -5.88 0.41 3.71
C GLY A 99 -5.80 1.75 4.42
N VAL A 100 -4.63 2.40 4.37
CA VAL A 100 -4.44 3.75 4.93
C VAL A 100 -5.38 4.75 4.23
N ARG A 101 -5.55 4.63 2.91
CA ARG A 101 -6.50 5.45 2.16
C ARG A 101 -7.96 5.23 2.59
N ILE A 102 -8.38 4.00 2.86
CA ILE A 102 -9.76 3.74 3.34
C ILE A 102 -10.00 4.50 4.64
N GLN A 103 -9.03 4.53 5.57
CA GLN A 103 -9.12 5.34 6.78
C GLN A 103 -9.17 6.84 6.48
N ASN A 104 -8.40 7.32 5.48
CA ASN A 104 -8.43 8.71 5.05
C ASN A 104 -9.81 9.15 4.54
N LEU A 105 -10.54 8.26 3.87
CA LEU A 105 -11.86 8.54 3.30
C LEU A 105 -12.99 8.56 4.35
N LEU A 106 -12.73 8.13 5.58
CA LEU A 106 -13.73 8.23 6.66
C LEU A 106 -14.08 9.70 6.93
N PRO A 107 -15.34 10.01 7.28
CA PRO A 107 -15.80 11.39 7.45
C PRO A 107 -15.12 12.12 8.61
N ASP A 108 -14.63 11.37 9.61
CA ASP A 108 -13.96 11.91 10.77
C ASP A 108 -12.62 12.57 10.43
N ARG A 109 -12.49 13.86 10.80
CA ARG A 109 -11.32 14.69 10.47
C ARG A 109 -10.05 14.19 11.16
N GLU A 110 -10.15 13.79 12.42
CA GLU A 110 -8.97 13.37 13.19
C GLU A 110 -8.35 12.11 12.57
N ASN A 111 -9.16 11.09 12.31
CA ASN A 111 -8.74 9.86 11.64
C ASN A 111 -8.22 10.15 10.23
N ALA A 112 -8.89 11.01 9.45
CA ALA A 112 -8.47 11.35 8.10
C ALA A 112 -7.11 12.09 8.05
N LEU A 113 -6.81 12.93 9.04
CA LEU A 113 -5.49 13.57 9.14
C LEU A 113 -4.43 12.64 9.74
N LYS A 114 -4.82 11.75 10.66
CA LYS A 114 -3.93 10.72 11.22
C LYS A 114 -3.47 9.74 10.14
N SER A 115 -4.34 9.37 9.20
CA SER A 115 -3.97 8.51 8.08
C SER A 115 -2.95 9.15 7.14
N LEU A 116 -2.88 10.48 7.03
CA LEU A 116 -1.83 11.16 6.27
C LEU A 116 -0.44 10.88 6.89
N LYS A 117 -0.34 10.99 8.22
CA LYS A 117 0.89 10.65 8.95
C LYS A 117 1.25 9.17 8.77
N HIS A 118 0.25 8.28 8.81
CA HIS A 118 0.44 6.85 8.57
C HIS A 118 0.98 6.58 7.14
N ALA A 119 0.44 7.27 6.14
CA ALA A 119 0.89 7.14 4.76
C ALA A 119 2.35 7.56 4.59
N GLU A 120 2.75 8.69 5.19
CA GLU A 120 4.13 9.16 5.19
C GLU A 120 5.07 8.20 5.92
N GLN A 121 4.66 7.69 7.10
CA GLN A 121 5.43 6.71 7.85
C GLN A 121 5.67 5.43 7.04
N LEU A 122 4.62 4.91 6.40
CA LEU A 122 4.74 3.72 5.54
C LEU A 122 5.64 4.01 4.33
N LEU A 123 5.47 5.14 3.65
CA LEU A 123 6.29 5.54 2.52
C LEU A 123 7.78 5.69 2.89
N ASN A 124 8.06 6.16 4.11
CA ASN A 124 9.42 6.27 4.63
C ASN A 124 10.02 4.89 4.88
N CYS A 125 9.29 3.98 5.53
CA CYS A 125 9.75 2.61 5.74
C CYS A 125 10.06 1.91 4.41
N LEU A 126 9.21 2.06 3.38
CA LEU A 126 9.44 1.48 2.05
C LEU A 126 10.74 1.96 1.36
N GLY A 127 11.42 2.98 1.88
CA GLY A 127 12.73 3.45 1.42
C GLY A 127 13.89 3.20 2.39
N GLU A 128 13.67 2.49 3.50
CA GLU A 128 14.74 2.18 4.47
C GLU A 128 15.68 1.09 3.92
N PRO A 129 17.01 1.27 4.02
CA PRO A 129 17.98 0.27 3.55
C PRO A 129 17.87 -1.10 4.25
N THR A 130 17.34 -1.12 5.47
CA THR A 130 17.12 -2.31 6.30
C THR A 130 15.93 -3.14 5.83
N MET A 131 15.06 -2.58 4.99
CA MET A 131 13.96 -3.34 4.42
C MET A 131 14.46 -4.30 3.34
N LYS A 132 14.10 -5.58 3.49
CA LYS A 132 14.26 -6.58 2.43
C LYS A 132 13.21 -6.32 1.36
N VAL A 133 13.52 -5.41 0.45
CA VAL A 133 12.72 -5.12 -0.74
C VAL A 133 13.25 -5.95 -1.90
N ASP A 134 12.37 -6.40 -2.78
CA ASP A 134 12.80 -6.87 -4.09
C ASP A 134 13.48 -5.70 -4.84
N PRO A 135 14.76 -5.78 -5.22
CA PRO A 135 15.50 -4.67 -5.83
C PRO A 135 14.77 -4.03 -7.02
N ASP A 136 13.99 -4.82 -7.77
CA ASP A 136 13.24 -4.37 -8.94
C ASP A 136 11.88 -3.76 -8.59
N ALA A 137 11.43 -3.88 -7.34
CA ALA A 137 10.12 -3.40 -6.93
C ALA A 137 10.07 -1.88 -6.69
N ARG A 138 11.22 -1.22 -6.47
CA ARG A 138 11.37 0.24 -6.32
C ARG A 138 10.21 0.89 -5.54
N LEU A 139 9.80 0.30 -4.41
CA LEU A 139 8.49 0.53 -3.79
C LEU A 139 8.20 2.01 -3.44
N LYS A 140 9.21 2.76 -3.01
CA LYS A 140 9.08 4.21 -2.73
C LYS A 140 8.88 5.06 -3.98
N ARG A 141 9.22 4.52 -5.17
CA ARG A 141 9.03 5.12 -6.49
C ARG A 141 7.88 4.48 -7.27
N ASP A 142 7.09 3.59 -6.64
CA ASP A 142 5.93 3.01 -7.30
C ASP A 142 4.85 4.09 -7.53
N PRO A 143 4.39 4.32 -8.76
CA PRO A 143 3.42 5.39 -9.06
C PRO A 143 2.08 5.22 -8.37
N VAL A 144 1.65 3.98 -8.11
CA VAL A 144 0.40 3.72 -7.38
C VAL A 144 0.56 4.09 -5.93
N VAL A 145 1.69 3.72 -5.29
CA VAL A 145 1.98 4.11 -3.91
C VAL A 145 2.03 5.64 -3.79
N VAL A 146 2.84 6.31 -4.62
CA VAL A 146 2.99 7.78 -4.58
C VAL A 146 1.69 8.48 -4.93
N GLY A 147 0.96 8.01 -5.95
CA GLY A 147 -0.31 8.60 -6.38
C GLY A 147 -1.43 8.38 -5.37
N THR A 148 -1.42 7.27 -4.63
CA THR A 148 -2.35 7.06 -3.51
C THR A 148 -2.08 8.06 -2.38
N VAL A 149 -0.81 8.36 -2.09
CA VAL A 149 -0.44 9.41 -1.12
C VAL A 149 -0.91 10.78 -1.59
N LEU A 150 -0.67 11.13 -2.86
CA LEU A 150 -1.22 12.35 -3.46
C LEU A 150 -2.73 12.44 -3.25
N ALA A 151 -3.46 11.37 -3.55
CA ALA A 151 -4.91 11.34 -3.41
C ALA A 151 -5.39 11.62 -1.98
N MET A 152 -4.68 11.11 -0.98
CA MET A 152 -5.03 11.36 0.42
C MET A 152 -4.78 12.83 0.82
N PHE A 153 -3.65 13.41 0.44
CA PHE A 153 -3.34 14.81 0.74
C PHE A 153 -4.26 15.78 -0.02
N ALA A 154 -4.49 15.54 -1.31
CA ALA A 154 -5.40 16.35 -2.12
C ALA A 154 -6.84 16.28 -1.57
N SER A 155 -7.33 15.09 -1.22
CA SER A 155 -8.63 14.89 -0.57
C SER A 155 -8.73 15.64 0.75
N ALA A 156 -7.70 15.59 1.59
CA ALA A 156 -7.66 16.33 2.85
C ALA A 156 -7.67 17.86 2.63
N CYS A 157 -6.95 18.37 1.64
CA CYS A 157 -6.99 19.78 1.25
C CYS A 157 -8.41 20.20 0.85
N ALA A 158 -9.05 19.43 -0.03
CA ALA A 158 -10.41 19.69 -0.49
C ALA A 158 -11.43 19.69 0.66
N ARG A 159 -11.33 18.71 1.57
CA ARG A 159 -12.31 18.51 2.65
C ARG A 159 -12.11 19.42 3.86
N PHE A 160 -10.86 19.74 4.22
CA PHE A 160 -10.54 20.34 5.51
C PHE A 160 -9.72 21.63 5.42
N HIS A 161 -9.31 22.03 4.23
CA HIS A 161 -8.50 23.23 3.99
C HIS A 161 -9.06 24.10 2.85
N GLU A 162 -10.38 24.08 2.63
CA GLU A 162 -11.08 24.92 1.65
C GLU A 162 -10.54 24.76 0.21
N GLY A 163 -10.00 23.60 -0.14
CA GLY A 163 -9.40 23.38 -1.46
C GLY A 163 -8.06 24.09 -1.68
N LYS A 164 -7.45 24.66 -0.62
CA LYS A 164 -6.12 25.27 -0.70
C LYS A 164 -5.05 24.22 -0.40
N ASP A 165 -3.93 24.30 -1.11
CA ASP A 165 -2.81 23.40 -0.85
C ASP A 165 -2.20 23.73 0.53
N TYR A 166 -2.44 22.86 1.51
CA TYR A 166 -1.89 23.03 2.84
C TYR A 166 -0.48 22.43 2.89
N GLY A 167 0.40 23.07 3.66
CA GLY A 167 1.79 22.63 3.83
C GLY A 167 2.24 22.61 5.29
N LYS A 168 3.50 22.23 5.48
CA LYS A 168 4.17 22.29 6.78
C LYS A 168 4.76 23.70 6.99
N LYS A 169 4.60 24.26 8.20
CA LYS A 169 5.34 25.48 8.59
C LYS A 169 6.85 25.21 8.48
N GLY A 170 7.54 25.97 7.63
CA GLY A 170 8.98 25.80 7.33
C GLY A 170 9.29 25.01 6.05
N GLY A 171 8.29 24.69 5.23
CA GLY A 171 8.47 23.99 3.96
C GLY A 171 8.57 22.47 4.10
N LEU A 172 8.40 21.78 2.98
CA LEU A 172 8.62 20.33 2.85
C LEU A 172 10.09 20.02 2.52
N PRO A 173 10.55 18.75 2.66
CA PRO A 173 11.96 18.40 2.47
C PRO A 173 12.57 18.79 1.10
N ASP A 174 11.73 19.01 0.10
CA ASP A 174 12.12 19.46 -1.25
C ASP A 174 11.92 20.96 -1.49
N GLY A 175 11.63 21.74 -0.43
CA GLY A 175 11.42 23.18 -0.49
C GLY A 175 10.05 23.61 -1.02
N THR A 176 9.10 22.68 -1.17
CA THR A 176 7.72 23.02 -1.58
C THR A 176 6.86 23.48 -0.40
N ASP A 177 5.94 24.40 -0.67
CA ASP A 177 5.07 25.00 0.36
C ASP A 177 3.75 24.25 0.58
N GLY A 178 3.46 23.20 -0.19
CA GLY A 178 2.19 22.48 -0.15
C GLY A 178 2.32 20.98 -0.44
N TYR A 179 1.59 20.16 0.32
CA TYR A 179 1.68 18.70 0.21
C TYR A 179 1.13 18.19 -1.13
N THR A 180 0.08 18.80 -1.66
CA THR A 180 -0.49 18.42 -2.96
C THR A 180 0.52 18.67 -4.07
N ARG A 181 1.17 19.85 -4.08
CA ARG A 181 2.26 20.15 -5.02
C ARG A 181 3.43 19.18 -4.86
N HIS A 182 3.89 18.94 -3.63
CA HIS A 182 4.97 18.01 -3.33
C HIS A 182 4.73 16.62 -3.93
N TYR A 183 3.57 16.01 -3.62
CA TYR A 183 3.26 14.67 -4.07
C TYR A 183 2.91 14.61 -5.56
N THR A 184 2.38 15.69 -6.14
CA THR A 184 2.20 15.80 -7.60
C THR A 184 3.56 15.80 -8.30
N GLN A 185 4.52 16.59 -7.83
CA GLN A 185 5.88 16.61 -8.39
C GLN A 185 6.58 15.25 -8.22
N ARG A 186 6.46 14.62 -7.04
CA ARG A 186 7.01 13.27 -6.84
C ARG A 186 6.38 12.24 -7.77
N LEU A 187 5.06 12.32 -7.99
CA LEU A 187 4.35 11.44 -8.91
C LEU A 187 4.82 11.63 -10.34
N LYS A 188 4.96 12.89 -10.78
CA LYS A 188 5.54 13.25 -12.09
C LYS A 188 6.93 12.63 -12.30
N ASN A 189 7.79 12.69 -11.28
CA ASN A 189 9.15 12.16 -11.35
C ASN A 189 9.23 10.63 -11.41
N VAL A 190 8.14 9.92 -11.13
CA VAL A 190 8.09 8.45 -11.20
C VAL A 190 7.11 7.96 -12.26
N TRP A 191 6.49 8.86 -13.02
CA TRP A 191 5.41 8.56 -13.96
C TRP A 191 5.83 7.64 -15.10
N GLU A 192 7.13 7.60 -15.42
CA GLU A 192 7.72 6.67 -16.37
C GLU A 192 7.49 5.18 -16.00
N PHE A 193 7.25 4.88 -14.71
CA PHE A 193 7.00 3.52 -14.23
C PHE A 193 5.52 3.12 -14.20
N VAL A 194 4.62 3.92 -14.77
CA VAL A 194 3.20 3.56 -14.84
C VAL A 194 3.00 2.36 -15.76
N GLU A 195 2.28 1.36 -15.26
CA GLU A 195 2.00 0.10 -15.95
C GLU A 195 0.80 0.26 -16.88
N TRP A 196 1.01 0.94 -18.02
CA TRP A 196 -0.03 1.23 -19.02
C TRP A 196 -0.58 -0.03 -19.69
N GLU A 197 0.31 -0.97 -20.01
CA GLU A 197 0.00 -2.19 -20.73
C GLU A 197 -0.06 -3.37 -19.76
N GLN A 198 -1.21 -4.03 -19.69
CA GLN A 198 -1.46 -5.13 -18.75
C GLN A 198 -1.36 -6.53 -19.42
N ASN A 199 -0.93 -6.59 -20.69
CA ASN A 199 -0.88 -7.81 -21.52
C ASN A 199 -2.14 -8.68 -21.33
N LEU A 200 -3.28 -8.12 -21.75
CA LEU A 200 -4.60 -8.69 -21.52
C LEU A 200 -5.01 -9.60 -22.67
N VAL A 201 -5.25 -10.88 -22.37
CA VAL A 201 -5.70 -11.88 -23.33
C VAL A 201 -7.16 -12.24 -23.03
N GLN A 202 -8.02 -12.18 -24.05
CA GLN A 202 -9.43 -12.55 -23.90
C GLN A 202 -9.57 -14.04 -23.52
N GLY A 203 -10.57 -14.37 -22.70
CA GLY A 203 -10.73 -15.72 -22.14
C GLY A 203 -9.74 -16.12 -21.03
N ASP A 204 -8.59 -15.45 -20.88
CA ASP A 204 -7.62 -15.76 -19.80
C ASP A 204 -8.08 -15.21 -18.43
N ARG A 205 -8.12 -16.09 -17.42
CA ARG A 205 -8.51 -15.75 -16.05
C ARG A 205 -7.46 -14.88 -15.36
N ALA A 206 -6.17 -15.07 -15.64
CA ALA A 206 -5.11 -14.25 -15.05
C ALA A 206 -5.20 -12.80 -15.57
N SER A 207 -5.47 -12.61 -16.86
CA SER A 207 -5.74 -11.30 -17.48
C SER A 207 -6.91 -10.58 -16.82
N LEU A 208 -8.00 -11.29 -16.49
CA LEU A 208 -9.13 -10.70 -15.78
C LEU A 208 -8.73 -10.17 -14.39
N TYR A 209 -7.92 -10.92 -13.64
CA TYR A 209 -7.42 -10.46 -12.34
C TYR A 209 -6.46 -9.27 -12.49
N ARG A 210 -5.54 -9.29 -13.47
CA ARG A 210 -4.65 -8.15 -13.75
C ARG A 210 -5.45 -6.87 -14.04
N ALA A 211 -6.46 -6.94 -14.91
CA ALA A 211 -7.31 -5.79 -15.21
C ALA A 211 -8.05 -5.27 -13.96
N LYS A 212 -8.60 -6.17 -13.13
CA LYS A 212 -9.28 -5.79 -11.88
C LYS A 212 -8.32 -5.08 -10.92
N TYR A 213 -7.11 -5.59 -10.75
CA TYR A 213 -6.10 -4.96 -9.89
C TYR A 213 -5.61 -3.63 -10.46
N ALA A 214 -5.38 -3.52 -11.77
CA ALA A 214 -4.99 -2.27 -12.41
C ALA A 214 -6.05 -1.17 -12.17
N VAL A 215 -7.34 -1.50 -12.33
CA VAL A 215 -8.43 -0.57 -12.01
C VAL A 215 -8.41 -0.18 -10.54
N LEU A 216 -8.28 -1.16 -9.63
CA LEU A 216 -8.28 -0.93 -8.20
C LEU A 216 -7.08 -0.08 -7.71
N ASP A 217 -5.93 -0.24 -8.35
CA ASP A 217 -4.68 0.46 -8.05
C ASP A 217 -4.69 1.89 -8.57
N TYR A 218 -5.14 2.10 -9.81
CA TYR A 218 -5.02 3.41 -10.46
C TYR A 218 -6.22 4.33 -10.27
N ILE A 219 -7.38 3.85 -9.81
CA ILE A 219 -8.51 4.73 -9.43
C ILE A 219 -8.07 5.78 -8.39
N PRO A 220 -7.44 5.40 -7.25
CA PRO A 220 -6.94 6.36 -6.28
C PRO A 220 -6.02 7.41 -6.91
N VAL A 221 -5.12 6.99 -7.81
CA VAL A 221 -4.18 7.87 -8.49
C VAL A 221 -4.92 8.89 -9.36
N LEU A 222 -5.90 8.43 -10.15
CA LEU A 222 -6.72 9.30 -10.98
C LEU A 222 -7.53 10.32 -10.16
N GLU A 223 -8.16 9.86 -9.07
CA GLU A 223 -8.90 10.72 -8.15
C GLU A 223 -7.98 11.79 -7.56
N GLY A 224 -6.77 11.40 -7.14
CA GLY A 224 -5.77 12.34 -6.65
C GLY A 224 -5.35 13.38 -7.69
N LEU A 225 -5.15 12.97 -8.94
CA LEU A 225 -4.84 13.90 -10.04
C LEU A 225 -5.99 14.87 -10.31
N PHE A 226 -7.24 14.41 -10.30
CA PHE A 226 -8.39 15.30 -10.50
C PHE A 226 -8.54 16.33 -9.39
N THR A 227 -8.40 15.93 -8.12
CA THR A 227 -8.44 16.87 -7.01
C THR A 227 -7.21 17.80 -7.03
N ALA A 228 -6.03 17.29 -7.37
CA ALA A 228 -4.83 18.11 -7.50
C ALA A 228 -4.95 19.15 -8.63
N ARG A 229 -5.65 18.85 -9.72
CA ARG A 229 -5.94 19.81 -10.80
C ARG A 229 -6.69 21.03 -10.31
N GLU A 230 -7.67 20.83 -9.43
CA GLU A 230 -8.48 21.91 -8.85
C GLU A 230 -7.65 22.75 -7.87
N ILE A 231 -6.88 22.09 -7.00
CA ILE A 231 -6.04 22.77 -5.98
C ILE A 231 -4.89 23.56 -6.63
N LEU A 232 -4.25 22.99 -7.66
CA LEU A 232 -3.05 23.52 -8.29
C LEU A 232 -3.34 24.25 -9.60
N GLN A 233 -4.58 24.73 -9.78
CA GLN A 233 -4.99 25.42 -11.00
C GLN A 233 -4.07 26.62 -11.31
N GLY A 234 -3.59 26.69 -12.56
CA GLY A 234 -2.70 27.75 -13.02
C GLY A 234 -1.23 27.57 -12.63
N SER A 235 -0.88 26.48 -11.92
CA SER A 235 0.52 26.11 -11.68
C SER A 235 1.20 25.54 -12.93
N ASP A 236 2.53 25.49 -12.89
CA ASP A 236 3.42 24.80 -13.83
C ASP A 236 3.15 23.29 -13.95
N LEU A 237 2.46 22.69 -12.96
CA LEU A 237 2.07 21.28 -12.99
C LEU A 237 0.73 21.05 -13.71
N SER A 238 -0.10 22.07 -13.86
CA SER A 238 -1.46 21.94 -14.44
C SER A 238 -1.47 21.24 -15.81
N PRO A 239 -0.62 21.63 -16.79
CA PRO A 239 -0.62 20.98 -18.11
C PRO A 239 -0.30 19.49 -18.04
N TRP A 240 0.60 19.10 -17.13
CA TRP A 240 0.97 17.70 -16.93
C TRP A 240 -0.17 16.92 -16.26
N ILE A 241 -0.81 17.49 -15.23
CA ILE A 241 -1.95 16.87 -14.55
C ILE A 241 -3.09 16.63 -15.55
N GLU A 242 -3.42 17.63 -16.38
CA GLU A 242 -4.49 17.52 -17.37
C GLU A 242 -4.22 16.42 -18.39
N ALA A 243 -3.02 16.40 -18.99
CA ALA A 243 -2.67 15.42 -20.00
C ALA A 243 -2.65 13.98 -19.43
N GLU A 244 -2.00 13.78 -18.29
CA GLU A 244 -1.80 12.44 -17.74
C GLU A 244 -3.04 11.90 -17.03
N SER A 245 -3.88 12.74 -16.43
CA SER A 245 -5.18 12.30 -15.89
C SER A 245 -6.13 11.85 -17.01
N ALA A 246 -6.16 12.55 -18.15
CA ALA A 246 -6.96 12.13 -19.31
C ALA A 246 -6.48 10.79 -19.86
N LYS A 247 -5.15 10.62 -20.01
CA LYS A 247 -4.55 9.36 -20.45
C LYS A 247 -4.86 8.21 -19.49
N LEU A 248 -4.71 8.43 -18.18
CA LEU A 248 -5.02 7.42 -17.15
C LEU A 248 -6.50 7.06 -17.12
N ASN A 249 -7.39 8.04 -17.26
CA ASN A 249 -8.83 7.80 -17.34
C ASN A 249 -9.19 6.90 -18.52
N ASN A 250 -8.59 7.14 -19.70
CA ASN A 250 -8.80 6.29 -20.87
C ASN A 250 -8.27 4.86 -20.67
N ALA A 251 -7.11 4.69 -20.03
CA ALA A 251 -6.57 3.37 -19.70
C ALA A 251 -7.49 2.60 -18.74
N ILE A 252 -7.96 3.25 -17.67
CA ILE A 252 -8.90 2.66 -16.70
C ILE A 252 -10.23 2.29 -17.39
N ALA A 253 -10.74 3.13 -18.29
CA ALA A 253 -11.93 2.83 -19.07
C ALA A 253 -11.74 1.58 -19.95
N GLY A 254 -10.58 1.45 -20.60
CA GLY A 254 -10.20 0.26 -21.37
C GLY A 254 -10.17 -1.02 -20.51
N TRP A 255 -9.56 -0.97 -19.33
CA TRP A 255 -9.53 -2.11 -18.41
C TRP A 255 -10.93 -2.48 -17.89
N ARG A 256 -11.77 -1.49 -17.57
CA ARG A 256 -13.18 -1.72 -17.17
C ARG A 256 -13.98 -2.37 -18.29
N LYS A 257 -13.81 -1.92 -19.53
CA LYS A 257 -14.45 -2.52 -20.70
C LYS A 257 -14.04 -3.99 -20.86
N PHE A 258 -12.75 -4.28 -20.78
CA PHE A 258 -12.25 -5.67 -20.83
C PHE A 258 -12.85 -6.56 -19.73
N ILE A 259 -13.03 -6.03 -18.52
CA ILE A 259 -13.67 -6.76 -17.41
C ILE A 259 -15.14 -7.05 -17.69
N ALA A 260 -15.86 -6.12 -18.32
CA ALA A 260 -17.30 -6.22 -18.60
C ALA A 260 -17.63 -7.15 -19.78
N GLU A 261 -16.69 -7.37 -20.70
CA GLU A 261 -16.83 -8.26 -21.85
C GLU A 261 -16.64 -9.76 -21.49
N LYS A 262 -16.58 -10.10 -20.20
CA LYS A 262 -16.36 -11.47 -19.68
C LYS A 262 -17.57 -12.04 -18.96
#